data_AF-A0A9N9U5C9-F1
#
_entry.id   AF-A0A9N9U5C9-F1
#
_cell.length_a   1.000
_cell.length_b   1.000
_cell.length_c   1.000
_cell.angle_alpha   90.00
_cell.angle_beta   90.00
_cell.angle_gamma   90.00
#
_symmetry.space_group_name_H-M   'P 1'
#
loop_
_entity.id
_entity.type
_entity.pdbx_description
1 polymer ?
#
loop_
_entity_poly.entity_id
_entity_poly.type
_entity_poly.pdbx_seq_one_letter_code
_entity_poly.pdbx_strand_id
1 'polypeptide(L)'
;MPFPFLPNEILHRIVADLDSISLISLSQTSVRFRQVIKPGKREFVERLLALECTEPFDAGFAQRSGWWTYESWKSTRWACSGCLKLLSHSHFDNRSLLRRGYRKPPPEAPAANTLTTWKPSLYGKKWGGRVGAYVSREARRRRYHYYLLHIYEHQDPMTAEAILQMRDAGIEALEELTEEQIRLCPDEARSAVFDKVMEDLELEDMGTKRHFRRCNECRYQKNPVGRRGTLAFPIQISLNLYFATPLDRYFPTYWEFFVNKRPVFHKIVQEHYLGRLIGQHWQMYMARCPGCQKWQEIRAFRLGGKLTSWKPVLGHTTWEDEIISTSLLDEARCNICFEKEHGREELGNRLLCWIHYLQEEHLRDLASYYDRNWASIQLRLEFIDPCAAHNEVVKQQIDDLISPMREAHILDNTEMDHLTPPAQEVGRLVKEFQEKNGISLNLKNLMDQQINIERLWIWLRASMTEVQRNPDALVCWALARDGSIQK
;
A
#
# COMPACT_ATOMS: atom_id res chain seq x y z
N MET A 1 -39.71 -2.16 -40.34
CA MET A 1 -38.99 -3.36 -40.82
C MET A 1 -38.25 -3.99 -39.66
N PRO A 2 -38.32 -5.32 -39.45
CA PRO A 2 -37.55 -5.95 -38.39
C PRO A 2 -36.06 -5.87 -38.73
N PHE A 3 -35.26 -5.42 -37.77
CA PHE A 3 -33.80 -5.31 -37.82
C PHE A 3 -33.06 -6.50 -38.49
N PRO A 4 -33.47 -7.78 -38.33
CA PRO A 4 -32.82 -8.91 -38.98
C PRO A 4 -32.99 -9.01 -40.51
N PHE A 5 -33.78 -8.15 -41.16
CA PHE A 5 -33.99 -8.16 -42.63
C PHE A 5 -33.17 -7.11 -43.39
N LEU A 6 -32.38 -6.29 -42.69
CA LEU A 6 -31.54 -5.27 -43.33
C LEU A 6 -30.44 -5.92 -44.20
N PRO A 7 -30.06 -5.32 -45.34
CA PRO A 7 -28.89 -5.71 -46.12
C PRO A 7 -27.61 -5.67 -45.27
N ASN A 8 -26.63 -6.51 -45.59
CA ASN A 8 -25.41 -6.64 -44.80
C ASN A 8 -24.62 -5.33 -44.74
N GLU A 9 -24.68 -4.50 -45.78
CA GLU A 9 -24.04 -3.19 -45.86
C GLU A 9 -24.59 -2.23 -44.79
N ILE A 10 -25.91 -2.27 -44.55
CA ILE A 10 -26.55 -1.48 -43.50
C ILE A 10 -26.18 -2.04 -42.13
N LEU A 11 -26.16 -3.36 -41.98
CA LEU A 11 -25.74 -4.02 -40.74
C LEU A 11 -24.29 -3.69 -40.38
N HIS A 12 -23.38 -3.66 -41.36
CA HIS A 12 -21.99 -3.27 -41.13
C HIS A 12 -21.86 -1.82 -40.65
N ARG A 13 -22.66 -0.89 -41.18
CA ARG A 13 -22.69 0.50 -40.71
C ARG A 13 -23.19 0.60 -39.27
N ILE A 14 -24.31 -0.06 -38.96
CA ILE A 14 -24.87 -0.11 -37.61
C ILE A 14 -23.86 -0.68 -36.63
N VAL A 15 -23.27 -1.84 -36.94
CA VAL A 15 -22.29 -2.54 -36.10
C VAL A 15 -21.05 -1.67 -35.84
N ALA A 16 -20.60 -0.88 -36.82
CA ALA A 16 -19.47 0.02 -36.67
C ALA A 16 -19.72 1.16 -35.66
N ASP A 17 -20.97 1.50 -35.37
CA ASP A 17 -21.33 2.55 -34.41
C ASP A 17 -21.68 2.03 -33.02
N LEU A 18 -21.66 0.71 -32.79
CA LEU A 18 -21.88 0.12 -31.48
C LEU A 18 -20.64 0.27 -30.59
N ASP A 19 -20.86 0.49 -29.29
CA ASP A 19 -19.83 0.31 -28.27
C ASP A 19 -19.48 -1.17 -28.07
N SER A 20 -18.39 -1.45 -27.37
CA SER A 20 -17.86 -2.82 -27.25
C SER A 20 -18.78 -3.77 -26.48
N ILE A 21 -19.59 -3.26 -25.55
CA ILE A 21 -20.56 -4.04 -24.79
C ILE A 21 -21.72 -4.37 -25.72
N SER A 22 -22.29 -3.36 -26.38
CA SER A 22 -23.41 -3.53 -27.32
C SER A 22 -23.05 -4.44 -28.50
N LEU A 23 -21.83 -4.31 -29.04
CA LEU A 23 -21.30 -5.13 -30.13
C LEU A 23 -21.38 -6.64 -29.81
N ILE A 24 -20.80 -7.04 -28.68
CA ILE A 24 -20.78 -8.44 -28.28
C ILE A 24 -22.17 -8.91 -27.89
N SER A 25 -22.95 -8.10 -27.18
CA SER A 25 -24.34 -8.42 -26.84
C SER A 25 -25.14 -8.70 -28.11
N LEU A 26 -25.05 -7.85 -29.15
CA LEU A 26 -25.72 -8.06 -30.42
C LEU A 26 -25.28 -9.37 -31.11
N SER A 27 -23.98 -9.68 -31.10
CA SER A 27 -23.45 -10.94 -31.66
C SER A 27 -23.99 -12.20 -30.97
N GLN A 28 -24.49 -12.08 -29.74
CA GLN A 28 -25.06 -13.17 -28.96
C GLN A 28 -26.57 -13.36 -29.20
N THR A 29 -27.27 -12.33 -29.69
CA THR A 29 -28.74 -12.36 -29.92
C THR A 29 -29.17 -13.12 -31.18
N SER A 30 -28.32 -13.22 -32.20
CA SER A 30 -28.69 -13.87 -33.48
C SER A 30 -27.49 -14.50 -34.18
N VAL A 31 -27.72 -15.63 -34.86
CA VAL A 31 -26.73 -16.29 -35.73
C VAL A 31 -26.28 -15.33 -36.85
N ARG A 32 -27.21 -14.54 -37.42
CA ARG A 32 -26.88 -13.59 -38.49
C ARG A 32 -25.93 -12.50 -37.99
N PHE A 33 -26.20 -11.89 -36.82
CA PHE A 33 -25.30 -10.90 -36.23
C PHE A 33 -23.96 -11.50 -35.83
N ARG A 34 -23.94 -12.74 -35.33
CA ARG A 34 -22.68 -13.45 -35.06
C ARG A 34 -21.85 -13.66 -36.32
N GLN A 35 -22.49 -13.95 -37.46
CA GLN A 35 -21.82 -14.12 -38.75
C GLN A 35 -21.32 -12.80 -39.34
N VAL A 36 -22.01 -11.68 -39.10
CA VAL A 36 -21.57 -10.34 -39.53
C VAL A 36 -20.42 -9.84 -38.64
N ILE A 37 -20.55 -9.98 -37.32
CA ILE A 37 -19.62 -9.43 -36.32
C ILE A 37 -18.41 -10.34 -36.09
N LYS A 38 -18.53 -11.68 -36.22
CA LYS A 38 -17.44 -12.66 -36.02
C LYS A 38 -16.47 -12.29 -34.87
N PRO A 39 -16.97 -12.11 -33.63
CA PRO A 39 -16.15 -11.57 -32.55
C PRO A 39 -14.98 -12.51 -32.23
N GLY A 40 -13.77 -11.97 -32.22
CA GLY A 40 -12.56 -12.65 -31.80
C GLY A 40 -12.20 -12.32 -30.35
N LYS A 41 -11.05 -12.83 -29.91
CA LYS A 41 -10.53 -12.58 -28.55
C LYS A 41 -10.39 -11.08 -28.25
N ARG A 42 -10.03 -10.28 -29.26
CA ARG A 42 -9.80 -8.85 -29.12
C ARG A 42 -11.08 -8.13 -28.71
N GLU A 43 -12.18 -8.39 -29.41
CA GLU A 43 -13.49 -7.79 -29.17
C GLU A 43 -14.05 -8.20 -27.80
N PHE A 44 -13.77 -9.44 -27.34
CA PHE A 44 -14.10 -9.84 -25.97
C PHE A 44 -13.28 -9.11 -24.90
N VAL A 45 -11.99 -8.83 -25.13
CA VAL A 45 -11.20 -8.02 -24.19
C VAL A 45 -11.69 -6.58 -24.19
N GLU A 46 -12.02 -6.03 -25.35
CA GLU A 46 -12.62 -4.70 -25.49
C GLU A 46 -13.87 -4.54 -24.63
N ARG A 47 -14.83 -5.45 -24.78
CA ARG A 47 -16.02 -5.51 -23.92
C ARG A 47 -15.65 -5.61 -22.45
N LEU A 48 -14.72 -6.49 -22.09
CA LEU A 48 -14.35 -6.71 -20.69
C LEU A 48 -13.75 -5.44 -20.04
N LEU A 49 -12.95 -4.68 -20.79
CA LEU A 49 -12.36 -3.43 -20.34
C LEU A 49 -13.40 -2.30 -20.22
N ALA A 50 -14.42 -2.30 -21.08
CA ALA A 50 -15.56 -1.39 -20.95
C ALA A 50 -16.42 -1.75 -19.72
N LEU A 51 -16.71 -3.03 -19.50
CA LEU A 51 -17.42 -3.50 -18.29
C LEU A 51 -16.64 -3.21 -17.01
N GLU A 52 -15.31 -3.32 -17.03
CA GLU A 52 -14.49 -2.88 -15.89
C GLU A 52 -14.77 -1.41 -15.54
N CYS A 53 -15.00 -0.54 -16.54
CA CYS A 53 -15.27 0.88 -16.35
C CYS A 53 -16.69 1.22 -15.92
N THR A 54 -17.66 0.29 -15.98
CA THR A 54 -19.05 0.59 -15.57
C THR A 54 -19.24 0.57 -14.06
N GLU A 55 -18.38 -0.13 -13.31
CA GLU A 55 -18.40 -0.04 -11.84
C GLU A 55 -17.90 1.35 -11.40
N PRO A 56 -18.61 2.08 -10.53
CA PRO A 56 -18.11 3.34 -9.99
C PRO A 56 -16.80 3.06 -9.25
N PHE A 57 -15.72 3.68 -9.72
CA PHE A 57 -14.42 3.62 -9.06
C PHE A 57 -13.91 5.03 -8.92
N ASP A 58 -13.82 5.46 -7.67
CA ASP A 58 -13.20 6.74 -7.32
C ASP A 58 -11.69 6.55 -7.39
N ALA A 59 -11.16 6.64 -8.62
CA ALA A 59 -9.73 6.69 -8.86
C ALA A 59 -9.23 8.08 -8.49
N GLY A 60 -9.22 8.41 -7.20
CA GLY A 60 -8.69 9.70 -6.75
C GLY A 60 -7.34 9.98 -7.42
N PHE A 61 -7.27 11.08 -8.16
CA PHE A 61 -6.04 11.62 -8.73
C PHE A 61 -5.14 12.12 -7.61
N ALA A 62 -4.52 11.21 -6.88
CA ALA A 62 -3.49 11.57 -5.92
C ALA A 62 -2.58 10.37 -5.68
N GLN A 63 -1.39 10.40 -6.29
CA GLN A 63 -0.27 9.54 -5.91
C GLN A 63 0.15 9.71 -4.42
N ARG A 64 -0.43 10.66 -3.68
CA ARG A 64 0.05 11.09 -2.36
C ARG A 64 -0.62 10.45 -1.14
N SER A 65 -1.71 9.70 -1.30
CA SER A 65 -2.40 9.06 -0.15
C SER A 65 -2.65 7.59 -0.45
N GLY A 66 -2.43 6.69 0.51
CA GLY A 66 -2.51 5.22 0.40
C GLY A 66 -3.88 4.62 0.07
N TRP A 67 -4.58 5.15 -0.92
CA TRP A 67 -5.92 4.82 -1.40
C TRP A 67 -6.20 3.33 -1.70
N TRP A 68 -5.18 2.51 -1.91
CA TRP A 68 -5.32 1.05 -1.98
C TRP A 68 -5.74 0.41 -0.65
N THR A 69 -5.79 1.17 0.45
CA THR A 69 -6.34 0.73 1.73
C THR A 69 -7.85 0.91 1.84
N TYR A 70 -8.47 1.72 0.98
CA TYR A 70 -9.91 1.95 1.01
C TYR A 70 -10.71 0.71 0.58
N GLU A 71 -11.88 0.55 1.20
CA GLU A 71 -12.77 -0.58 0.90
C GLU A 71 -13.33 -0.53 -0.53
N SER A 72 -13.50 0.67 -1.08
CA SER A 72 -13.84 0.89 -2.50
C SER A 72 -12.80 0.26 -3.44
N TRP A 73 -11.52 0.36 -3.12
CA TRP A 73 -10.46 -0.24 -3.93
C TRP A 73 -10.45 -1.77 -3.81
N LYS A 74 -10.65 -2.31 -2.59
CA LYS A 74 -10.68 -3.77 -2.36
C LYS A 74 -11.86 -4.45 -3.06
N SER A 75 -13.01 -3.78 -3.07
CA SER A 75 -14.23 -4.26 -3.72
C SER A 75 -14.19 -4.14 -5.25
N THR A 76 -13.34 -3.27 -5.81
CA THR A 76 -13.19 -3.07 -7.25
C THR A 76 -12.79 -4.35 -7.98
N ARG A 77 -13.46 -4.65 -9.09
CA ARG A 77 -13.09 -5.76 -9.97
C ARG A 77 -12.22 -5.27 -11.13
N TRP A 78 -11.25 -6.09 -11.50
CA TRP A 78 -10.21 -5.78 -12.48
C TRP A 78 -10.23 -6.80 -13.62
N ALA A 79 -10.17 -6.32 -14.86
CA ALA A 79 -10.24 -7.18 -16.02
C ALA A 79 -8.93 -7.94 -16.29
N CYS A 80 -8.99 -9.27 -16.31
CA CYS A 80 -7.91 -10.12 -16.82
C CYS A 80 -8.16 -10.43 -18.30
N SER A 81 -7.33 -9.87 -19.18
CA SER A 81 -7.44 -10.14 -20.62
C SER A 81 -7.04 -11.58 -21.01
N GLY A 82 -6.45 -12.35 -20.07
CA GLY A 82 -6.02 -13.73 -20.26
C GLY A 82 -7.19 -14.71 -20.19
N CYS A 83 -7.83 -14.78 -19.03
CA CYS A 83 -8.99 -15.64 -18.76
C CYS A 83 -10.35 -14.97 -19.04
N LEU A 84 -10.34 -13.70 -19.46
CA LEU A 84 -11.53 -12.90 -19.77
C LEU A 84 -12.52 -12.75 -18.59
N LYS A 85 -12.00 -12.68 -17.36
CA LYS A 85 -12.79 -12.50 -16.13
C LYS A 85 -12.50 -11.15 -15.47
N LEU A 86 -13.52 -10.60 -14.84
CA LEU A 86 -13.38 -9.55 -13.82
C LEU A 86 -13.03 -10.24 -12.49
N LEU A 87 -11.92 -9.87 -11.88
CA LEU A 87 -11.39 -10.52 -10.67
C LEU A 87 -11.03 -9.45 -9.62
N SER A 88 -11.05 -9.79 -8.34
CA SER A 88 -10.55 -8.89 -7.29
C SER A 88 -9.06 -8.58 -7.48
N HIS A 89 -8.60 -7.49 -6.87
CA HIS A 89 -7.19 -7.10 -6.88
C HIS A 89 -6.25 -8.21 -6.38
N SER A 90 -6.71 -9.08 -5.44
CA SER A 90 -5.92 -10.19 -4.89
C SER A 90 -5.49 -11.23 -5.93
N HIS A 91 -6.14 -11.26 -7.09
CA HIS A 91 -5.75 -12.13 -8.21
C HIS A 91 -4.64 -11.54 -9.08
N PHE A 92 -4.19 -10.30 -8.84
CA PHE A 92 -3.20 -9.62 -9.66
C PHE A 92 -1.93 -9.31 -8.87
N ASP A 93 -0.87 -9.01 -9.62
CA ASP A 93 0.26 -8.26 -9.11
C ASP A 93 -0.20 -6.82 -8.93
N ASN A 94 -0.49 -6.47 -7.67
CA ASN A 94 -1.02 -5.15 -7.34
C ASN A 94 -0.04 -4.02 -7.70
N ARG A 95 1.28 -4.27 -7.73
CA ARG A 95 2.25 -3.27 -8.23
C ARG A 95 1.98 -2.97 -9.70
N SER A 96 1.58 -3.97 -10.48
CA SER A 96 1.15 -3.76 -11.85
C SER A 96 -0.15 -2.98 -11.93
N LEU A 97 -1.16 -3.26 -11.08
CA LEU A 97 -2.42 -2.49 -11.04
C LEU A 97 -2.18 -1.00 -10.73
N LEU A 98 -1.22 -0.70 -9.86
CA LEU A 98 -0.88 0.67 -9.48
C LEU A 98 -0.07 1.44 -10.53
N ARG A 99 0.42 0.81 -11.60
CA ARG A 99 1.10 1.52 -12.69
C ARG A 99 0.08 2.24 -13.56
N ARG A 100 0.31 3.53 -13.84
CA ARG A 100 -0.57 4.41 -14.65
C ARG A 100 -1.25 3.69 -15.84
N GLY A 101 -0.47 3.08 -16.73
CA GLY A 101 -1.01 2.37 -17.90
C GLY A 101 -1.92 1.16 -17.61
N TYR A 102 -1.85 0.55 -16.43
CA TYR A 102 -2.66 -0.63 -16.07
C TYR A 102 -3.80 -0.33 -15.10
N ARG A 103 -3.88 0.91 -14.59
CA ARG A 103 -4.97 1.39 -13.73
C ARG A 103 -6.28 1.42 -14.49
N LYS A 104 -7.38 1.36 -13.75
CA LYS A 104 -8.72 1.66 -14.24
C LYS A 104 -8.78 3.18 -14.50
N PRO A 105 -9.05 3.62 -15.74
CA PRO A 105 -9.13 5.04 -16.07
C PRO A 105 -10.46 5.62 -15.56
N PRO A 106 -10.46 6.90 -15.15
CA PRO A 106 -11.69 7.64 -14.86
C PRO A 106 -12.44 7.98 -16.16
N PRO A 107 -13.71 8.40 -16.09
CA PRO A 107 -14.54 8.65 -17.27
C PRO A 107 -13.96 9.67 -18.27
N GLU A 108 -13.21 10.65 -17.77
CA GLU A 108 -12.62 11.73 -18.57
C GLU A 108 -11.41 11.24 -19.38
N ALA A 109 -10.76 10.16 -18.92
CA ALA A 109 -9.55 9.67 -19.57
C ALA A 109 -9.87 9.04 -20.93
N PRO A 110 -9.03 9.27 -21.97
CA PRO A 110 -9.27 8.73 -23.32
C PRO A 110 -9.43 7.20 -23.37
N ALA A 111 -8.78 6.49 -22.46
CA ALA A 111 -8.80 5.03 -22.36
C ALA A 111 -10.11 4.47 -21.76
N ALA A 112 -10.98 5.31 -21.18
CA ALA A 112 -12.31 4.90 -20.72
C ALA A 112 -13.30 4.83 -21.90
N ASN A 113 -13.17 5.74 -22.88
CA ASN A 113 -14.18 5.98 -23.92
C ASN A 113 -13.90 5.30 -25.28
N THR A 114 -12.75 4.63 -25.46
CA THR A 114 -12.39 4.07 -26.79
C THR A 114 -12.04 2.61 -26.79
N LEU A 115 -12.98 1.77 -27.23
CA LEU A 115 -12.74 0.33 -27.20
C LEU A 115 -13.46 -0.49 -28.28
N THR A 116 -14.00 0.03 -29.40
CA THR A 116 -14.29 -0.89 -30.53
C THR A 116 -13.30 -0.72 -31.64
N THR A 117 -12.75 -1.84 -32.09
CA THR A 117 -11.88 -1.87 -33.26
C THR A 117 -12.65 -2.12 -34.57
N TRP A 118 -13.97 -2.28 -34.43
CA TRP A 118 -14.96 -2.31 -35.51
C TRP A 118 -15.18 -0.97 -36.20
N LYS A 119 -14.90 0.15 -35.52
CA LYS A 119 -14.78 1.46 -36.16
C LYS A 119 -13.30 1.72 -36.43
N PRO A 120 -12.83 1.71 -37.69
CA PRO A 120 -11.58 2.38 -38.03
C PRO A 120 -11.82 3.86 -37.74
N SER A 121 -11.37 4.37 -36.59
CA SER A 121 -11.41 5.80 -36.37
C SER A 121 -10.56 6.48 -37.46
N LEU A 122 -10.90 7.71 -37.85
CA LEU A 122 -10.00 8.57 -38.66
C LEU A 122 -8.60 8.69 -38.00
N TYR A 123 -8.52 8.37 -36.70
CA TYR A 123 -7.34 8.28 -35.86
C TYR A 123 -6.81 6.85 -35.64
N GLY A 124 -7.08 5.92 -36.56
CA GLY A 124 -6.51 4.58 -36.66
C GLY A 124 -6.06 3.97 -35.32
N LYS A 125 -6.97 3.82 -34.35
CA LYS A 125 -6.64 3.23 -33.03
C LYS A 125 -6.39 1.72 -33.18
N LYS A 126 -5.25 1.36 -33.79
CA LYS A 126 -4.71 0.00 -33.69
C LYS A 126 -4.39 -0.25 -32.22
N TRP A 127 -4.74 -1.43 -31.73
CA TRP A 127 -4.21 -1.93 -30.47
C TRP A 127 -2.69 -1.85 -30.46
N GLY A 128 -2.10 -1.05 -29.58
CA GLY A 128 -0.66 -0.81 -29.55
C GLY A 128 -0.10 0.01 -30.72
N GLY A 129 -0.95 0.51 -31.62
CA GLY A 129 -0.60 1.57 -32.55
C GLY A 129 -0.67 2.90 -31.81
N ARG A 130 0.46 3.61 -31.78
CA ARG A 130 0.59 4.96 -31.23
C ARG A 130 -0.53 5.83 -31.80
N VAL A 131 -1.50 6.21 -30.97
CA VAL A 131 -2.57 7.12 -31.39
C VAL A 131 -1.95 8.48 -31.63
N GLY A 132 -2.30 9.09 -32.77
CA GLY A 132 -1.99 10.47 -33.09
C GLY A 132 -2.60 11.41 -32.06
N ALA A 133 -1.73 11.92 -31.20
CA ALA A 133 -1.46 13.33 -30.98
C ALA A 133 0.04 13.36 -30.67
N TYR A 134 0.87 13.79 -31.61
CA TYR A 134 2.32 13.70 -31.49
C TYR A 134 2.83 14.81 -30.58
N VAL A 135 2.45 14.81 -29.31
CA VAL A 135 3.44 15.11 -28.29
C VAL A 135 4.39 13.92 -28.40
N SER A 136 5.52 14.11 -29.10
CA SER A 136 6.49 13.03 -29.29
C SER A 136 6.79 12.40 -27.92
N ARG A 137 7.09 11.09 -27.88
CA ARG A 137 7.52 10.43 -26.62
C ARG A 137 8.59 11.25 -25.88
N GLU A 138 9.38 11.98 -26.65
CA GLU A 138 10.37 12.95 -26.25
C GLU A 138 9.78 14.24 -25.68
N ALA A 139 8.80 14.89 -26.30
CA ALA A 139 8.06 16.01 -25.71
C ALA A 139 7.36 15.62 -24.40
N ARG A 140 6.77 14.42 -24.30
CA ARG A 140 6.19 13.90 -23.05
C ARG A 140 7.24 13.69 -21.97
N ARG A 141 8.39 13.12 -22.33
CA ARG A 141 9.54 12.97 -21.42
C ARG A 141 10.07 14.33 -20.95
N ARG A 142 10.11 15.33 -21.85
CA ARG A 142 10.50 16.71 -21.53
C ARG A 142 9.53 17.34 -20.53
N ARG A 143 8.21 17.27 -20.74
CA ARG A 143 7.22 17.77 -19.76
C ARG A 143 7.38 17.10 -18.38
N TYR A 144 7.55 15.78 -18.35
CA TYR A 144 7.78 15.04 -17.09
C TYR A 144 9.11 15.43 -16.41
N HIS A 145 10.16 15.68 -17.20
CA HIS A 145 11.45 16.14 -16.69
C HIS A 145 11.33 17.52 -16.03
N TYR A 146 10.66 18.49 -16.67
CA TYR A 146 10.46 19.82 -16.09
C TYR A 146 9.62 19.81 -14.80
N TYR A 147 8.60 18.96 -14.72
CA TYR A 147 7.88 18.75 -13.45
C TYR A 147 8.80 18.22 -12.33
N LEU A 148 9.64 17.22 -12.64
CA LEU A 148 10.56 16.67 -11.64
C LEU A 148 11.57 17.71 -11.15
N LEU A 149 12.10 18.55 -12.04
CA LEU A 149 12.98 19.67 -11.67
C LEU A 149 12.26 20.65 -10.73
N HIS A 150 11.00 21.01 -11.02
CA HIS A 150 10.22 21.91 -10.17
C HIS A 150 9.98 21.36 -8.76
N ILE A 151 9.68 20.06 -8.62
CA ILE A 151 9.40 19.45 -7.31
C ILE A 151 10.66 19.14 -6.50
N TYR A 152 11.71 18.62 -7.14
CA TYR A 152 12.84 18.05 -6.40
C TYR A 152 14.01 19.02 -6.26
N GLU A 153 14.16 19.98 -7.16
CA GLU A 153 15.38 20.78 -7.18
C GLU A 153 15.21 22.18 -6.59
N HIS A 154 14.00 22.74 -6.40
CA HIS A 154 13.74 24.04 -5.74
C HIS A 154 14.65 25.24 -6.12
N GLN A 155 15.54 25.11 -7.12
CA GLN A 155 16.72 25.97 -7.23
C GLN A 155 17.01 26.51 -8.62
N ASP A 156 16.34 26.07 -9.69
CA ASP A 156 16.60 26.69 -10.97
C ASP A 156 15.74 27.95 -11.13
N PRO A 157 16.31 29.17 -11.23
CA PRO A 157 15.53 30.33 -11.63
C PRO A 157 14.83 30.00 -12.95
N MET A 158 13.55 30.31 -13.06
CA MET A 158 12.78 30.26 -14.31
C MET A 158 13.41 31.23 -15.33
N THR A 159 14.51 30.81 -15.96
CA THR A 159 15.22 31.57 -16.98
C THR A 159 14.36 31.62 -18.25
N ALA A 160 14.59 32.64 -19.08
CA ALA A 160 14.01 32.75 -20.42
C ALA A 160 14.12 31.44 -21.20
N GLU A 161 15.30 30.83 -21.11
CA GLU A 161 15.63 29.59 -21.81
C GLU A 161 14.82 28.39 -21.27
N ALA A 162 14.69 28.26 -19.95
CA ALA A 162 13.86 27.21 -19.36
C ALA A 162 12.37 27.35 -19.75
N ILE A 163 11.85 28.58 -19.76
CA ILE A 163 10.45 28.86 -20.17
C ILE A 163 10.24 28.53 -21.65
N LEU A 164 11.17 28.90 -22.52
CA LEU A 164 11.12 28.55 -23.95
C LEU A 164 11.15 27.03 -24.16
N GLN A 165 12.05 26.32 -23.48
CA GLN A 165 12.12 24.87 -23.59
C GLN A 165 10.87 24.16 -23.04
N MET A 166 10.22 24.72 -22.03
CA MET A 166 8.94 24.25 -21.49
C MET A 166 7.77 24.46 -22.47
N ARG A 167 7.75 25.60 -23.16
CA ARG A 167 6.79 25.85 -24.26
C ARG A 167 7.04 24.92 -25.44
N ASP A 168 8.29 24.70 -25.82
CA ASP A 168 8.67 23.73 -26.86
C ASP A 168 8.33 22.28 -26.47
N ALA A 169 8.24 22.00 -25.17
CA ALA A 169 7.72 20.73 -24.67
C ALA A 169 6.18 20.66 -24.74
N GLY A 170 5.49 21.78 -24.98
CA GLY A 170 4.04 21.93 -25.15
C GLY A 170 3.28 22.06 -23.82
N ILE A 171 3.83 22.79 -22.86
CA ILE A 171 3.10 23.17 -21.64
C ILE A 171 2.20 24.37 -21.97
N GLU A 172 0.97 24.10 -22.41
CA GLU A 172 0.01 25.11 -22.89
C GLU A 172 -0.26 26.23 -21.87
N ALA A 173 -0.27 25.88 -20.58
CA ALA A 173 -0.45 26.84 -19.48
C ALA A 173 0.65 27.93 -19.39
N LEU A 174 1.79 27.75 -20.08
CA LEU A 174 2.88 28.72 -20.17
C LEU A 174 2.90 29.48 -21.50
N GLU A 175 2.08 29.10 -22.48
CA GLU A 175 2.03 29.76 -23.80
C GLU A 175 1.43 31.16 -23.70
N GLU A 176 0.43 31.35 -22.83
CA GLU A 176 -0.29 32.62 -22.67
C GLU A 176 0.35 33.59 -21.66
N LEU A 177 1.33 33.14 -20.88
CA LEU A 177 1.96 33.95 -19.83
C LEU A 177 3.27 34.56 -20.31
N THR A 178 3.47 35.87 -20.13
CA THR A 178 4.77 36.52 -20.39
C THR A 178 5.85 36.03 -19.41
N GLU A 179 7.12 36.17 -19.80
CA GLU A 179 8.26 35.78 -18.97
C GLU A 179 8.25 36.49 -17.60
N GLU A 180 7.88 37.77 -17.61
CA GLU A 180 7.75 38.59 -16.41
C GLU A 180 6.57 38.16 -15.52
N GLN A 181 5.44 37.75 -16.12
CA GLN A 181 4.31 37.17 -15.39
C GLN A 181 4.67 35.83 -14.74
N ILE A 182 5.48 34.98 -15.39
CA ILE A 182 5.92 33.69 -14.83
C ILE A 182 6.90 33.92 -13.66
N ARG A 183 7.82 34.89 -13.80
CA ARG A 183 8.80 35.25 -12.77
C ARG A 183 8.15 35.88 -11.54
N LEU A 184 7.13 36.73 -11.73
CA LEU A 184 6.38 37.38 -10.66
C LEU A 184 5.24 36.51 -10.09
N CYS A 185 5.00 35.33 -10.67
CA CYS A 185 3.97 34.40 -10.21
C CYS A 185 4.35 33.83 -8.82
N PRO A 186 3.43 33.86 -7.83
CA PRO A 186 3.64 33.19 -6.55
C PRO A 186 3.96 31.69 -6.74
N ASP A 187 4.81 31.14 -5.87
CA ASP A 187 5.24 29.73 -5.97
C ASP A 187 4.05 28.74 -5.91
N GLU A 188 2.98 29.11 -5.22
CA GLU A 188 1.72 28.34 -5.15
C GLU A 188 1.02 28.26 -6.51
N ALA A 189 0.88 29.39 -7.19
CA ALA A 189 0.25 29.46 -8.52
C ALA A 189 1.13 28.79 -9.58
N ARG A 190 2.46 28.91 -9.47
CA ARG A 190 3.40 28.16 -10.31
C ARG A 190 3.29 26.65 -10.09
N SER A 191 3.19 26.22 -8.83
CA SER A 191 3.00 24.79 -8.50
C SER A 191 1.68 24.24 -9.03
N ALA A 192 0.60 25.01 -8.96
CA ALA A 192 -0.69 24.61 -9.53
C ALA A 192 -0.65 24.37 -11.05
N VAL A 193 0.14 25.15 -11.80
CA VAL A 193 0.35 24.94 -13.24
C VAL A 193 1.04 23.59 -13.48
N PHE A 194 2.12 23.30 -12.75
CA PHE A 194 2.86 22.05 -12.91
C PHE A 194 2.08 20.83 -12.42
N ASP A 195 1.27 20.98 -11.37
CA ASP A 195 0.34 19.96 -10.89
C ASP A 195 -0.69 19.62 -11.97
N LYS A 196 -1.29 20.64 -12.62
CA LYS A 196 -2.23 20.44 -13.73
C LYS A 196 -1.59 19.73 -14.93
N VAL A 197 -0.38 20.13 -15.34
CA VAL A 197 0.37 19.45 -16.41
C VAL A 197 0.57 17.97 -16.08
N MET A 198 0.82 17.65 -14.81
CA MET A 198 0.97 16.27 -14.39
C MET A 198 -0.34 15.51 -14.38
N GLU A 199 -1.42 16.10 -13.91
CA GLU A 199 -2.76 15.51 -13.98
C GLU A 199 -3.12 15.14 -15.42
N ASP A 200 -2.89 16.05 -16.37
CA ASP A 200 -3.12 15.82 -17.80
C ASP A 200 -2.25 14.68 -18.35
N LEU A 201 -0.96 14.66 -18.00
CA LEU A 201 -0.04 13.57 -18.38
C LEU A 201 -0.44 12.23 -17.75
N GLU A 202 -0.93 12.22 -16.52
CA GLU A 202 -1.45 11.03 -15.87
C GLU A 202 -2.72 10.52 -16.54
N LEU A 203 -3.66 11.42 -16.84
CA LEU A 203 -4.89 11.16 -17.58
C LEU A 203 -4.62 10.51 -18.95
N GLU A 204 -3.65 11.05 -19.70
CA GLU A 204 -3.25 10.51 -21.01
C GLU A 204 -2.72 9.07 -20.93
N ASP A 205 -1.86 8.79 -19.95
CA ASP A 205 -1.22 7.49 -19.79
C ASP A 205 -2.13 6.46 -19.11
N MET A 206 -3.16 6.91 -18.39
CA MET A 206 -3.99 6.06 -17.56
C MET A 206 -4.73 5.00 -18.38
N GLY A 207 -4.60 3.74 -17.95
CA GLY A 207 -5.35 2.63 -18.53
C GLY A 207 -4.98 2.21 -19.96
N THR A 208 -3.98 2.85 -20.58
CA THR A 208 -3.53 2.59 -21.97
C THR A 208 -3.00 1.16 -22.21
N LYS A 209 -2.56 0.46 -21.16
CA LYS A 209 -1.98 -0.89 -21.18
C LYS A 209 -2.85 -1.93 -20.48
N ARG A 210 -4.09 -1.61 -20.07
CA ARG A 210 -4.99 -2.57 -19.39
C ARG A 210 -5.20 -3.86 -20.17
N HIS A 211 -5.21 -3.77 -21.50
CA HIS A 211 -5.35 -4.91 -22.38
C HIS A 211 -4.19 -5.92 -22.34
N PHE A 212 -3.04 -5.55 -21.78
CA PHE A 212 -1.93 -6.46 -21.49
C PHE A 212 -2.03 -7.11 -20.11
N ARG A 213 -2.94 -6.64 -19.23
CA ARG A 213 -3.04 -7.09 -17.84
C ARG A 213 -3.51 -8.54 -17.77
N ARG A 214 -2.80 -9.33 -16.97
CA ARG A 214 -3.10 -10.75 -16.68
C ARG A 214 -3.11 -10.95 -15.16
N CYS A 215 -4.02 -11.79 -14.67
CA CYS A 215 -3.99 -12.26 -13.29
C CYS A 215 -2.78 -13.18 -13.05
N ASN A 216 -2.45 -13.41 -11.79
CA ASN A 216 -1.31 -14.23 -11.36
C ASN A 216 -1.40 -15.64 -11.94
N GLU A 217 -2.60 -16.23 -12.00
CA GLU A 217 -2.80 -17.56 -12.59
C GLU A 217 -2.52 -17.58 -14.09
N CYS A 218 -3.03 -16.62 -14.87
CA CYS A 218 -2.72 -16.55 -16.30
C CYS A 218 -1.24 -16.25 -16.57
N ARG A 219 -0.56 -15.51 -15.68
CA ARG A 219 0.88 -15.28 -15.77
C ARG A 219 1.65 -16.58 -15.53
N TYR A 220 1.27 -17.32 -14.49
CA TYR A 220 1.85 -18.62 -14.16
C TYR A 220 1.65 -19.64 -15.28
N GLN A 221 0.43 -19.81 -15.80
CA GLN A 221 0.17 -20.75 -16.90
C GLN A 221 1.00 -20.46 -18.16
N LYS A 222 1.28 -19.18 -18.43
CA LYS A 222 2.10 -18.78 -19.58
C LYS A 222 3.61 -18.95 -19.33
N ASN A 223 4.05 -18.62 -18.12
CA ASN A 223 5.43 -18.74 -17.70
C ASN A 223 5.48 -19.14 -16.23
N PRO A 224 5.52 -20.45 -15.95
CA PRO A 224 5.30 -20.96 -14.60
C PRO A 224 6.52 -20.75 -13.69
N VAL A 225 7.70 -20.48 -14.27
CA VAL A 225 8.91 -20.14 -13.53
C VAL A 225 8.99 -18.62 -13.36
N GLY A 226 8.57 -18.15 -12.19
CA GLY A 226 8.89 -16.80 -11.74
C GLY A 226 10.37 -16.67 -11.35
N ARG A 227 10.84 -15.44 -11.06
CA ARG A 227 12.19 -15.22 -10.49
C ARG A 227 12.31 -15.67 -9.02
N ARG A 228 11.23 -16.12 -8.38
CA ARG A 228 11.16 -16.49 -6.95
C ARG A 228 10.25 -17.69 -6.74
N GLY A 229 10.59 -18.49 -5.74
CA GLY A 229 9.88 -19.72 -5.41
C GLY A 229 10.27 -20.88 -6.34
N THR A 230 9.40 -21.88 -6.38
CA THR A 230 9.57 -23.12 -7.17
C THR A 230 8.44 -23.25 -8.19
N LEU A 231 8.44 -24.32 -8.98
CA LEU A 231 7.35 -24.60 -9.92
C LEU A 231 6.02 -24.92 -9.21
N ALA A 232 6.09 -25.65 -8.09
CA ALA A 232 4.92 -25.99 -7.28
C ALA A 232 4.49 -24.81 -6.39
N PHE A 233 5.44 -23.99 -5.94
CA PHE A 233 5.24 -22.84 -5.07
C PHE A 233 5.77 -21.55 -5.71
N PRO A 234 5.16 -21.06 -6.80
CA PRO A 234 5.59 -19.83 -7.46
C PRO A 234 5.26 -18.62 -6.59
N ILE A 235 6.23 -17.69 -6.45
CA ILE A 235 6.08 -16.48 -5.64
C ILE A 235 6.08 -15.23 -6.52
N GLN A 236 5.09 -14.36 -6.31
CA GLN A 236 4.96 -13.07 -6.99
C GLN A 236 5.03 -11.91 -5.99
N ILE A 237 5.60 -10.79 -6.45
CA ILE A 237 5.56 -9.53 -5.71
C ILE A 237 4.11 -9.00 -5.69
N SER A 238 3.69 -8.43 -4.56
CA SER A 238 2.38 -7.77 -4.38
C SER A 238 2.54 -6.29 -4.00
N LEU A 239 1.57 -5.73 -3.26
CA LEU A 239 1.58 -4.35 -2.77
C LEU A 239 2.82 -4.08 -1.92
N ASN A 240 3.22 -2.81 -1.94
CA ASN A 240 4.10 -2.27 -0.93
C ASN A 240 3.22 -1.59 0.12
N LEU A 241 3.17 -2.13 1.33
CA LEU A 241 2.25 -1.68 2.37
C LEU A 241 3.02 -1.09 3.54
N TYR A 242 2.38 -0.14 4.22
CA TYR A 242 2.88 0.41 5.46
C TYR A 242 2.39 -0.47 6.61
N PHE A 243 3.32 -0.90 7.46
CA PHE A 243 3.00 -1.53 8.73
C PHE A 243 3.84 -0.87 9.81
N ALA A 244 3.23 -0.62 10.96
CA ALA A 244 3.95 -0.08 12.11
C ALA A 244 4.96 -1.10 12.66
N THR A 245 4.63 -2.40 12.60
CA THR A 245 5.44 -3.47 13.18
C THR A 245 5.44 -4.74 12.32
N PRO A 246 6.43 -5.64 12.47
CA PRO A 246 6.37 -6.99 11.89
C PRO A 246 5.12 -7.77 12.32
N LEU A 247 4.65 -7.59 13.57
CA LEU A 247 3.41 -8.19 14.07
C LEU A 247 2.21 -7.79 13.21
N ASP A 248 2.08 -6.49 12.90
CA ASP A 248 1.02 -5.97 12.03
C ASP A 248 1.10 -6.50 10.59
N ARG A 249 2.32 -6.78 10.12
CA ARG A 249 2.54 -7.36 8.79
C ARG A 249 2.08 -8.81 8.72
N TYR A 250 2.34 -9.64 9.72
CA TYR A 250 2.00 -11.07 9.62
C TYR A 250 0.63 -11.38 10.21
N PHE A 251 0.23 -10.66 11.26
CA PHE A 251 -1.02 -10.82 12.00
C PHE A 251 -1.83 -9.51 12.03
N PRO A 252 -2.24 -8.93 10.89
CA PRO A 252 -3.08 -7.75 10.91
C PRO A 252 -4.41 -8.07 11.59
N THR A 253 -4.85 -7.17 12.46
CA THR A 253 -6.17 -7.20 13.12
C THR A 253 -6.50 -8.48 13.90
N TYR A 254 -5.50 -9.29 14.27
CA TYR A 254 -5.75 -10.52 15.04
C TYR A 254 -6.47 -10.23 16.37
N TRP A 255 -6.16 -9.09 16.99
CA TRP A 255 -6.77 -8.61 18.23
C TRP A 255 -8.29 -8.37 18.13
N GLU A 256 -8.85 -8.30 16.92
CA GLU A 256 -10.31 -8.22 16.75
C GLU A 256 -11.02 -9.49 17.20
N PHE A 257 -10.32 -10.63 17.23
CA PHE A 257 -10.83 -11.93 17.67
C PHE A 257 -10.68 -12.16 19.19
N PHE A 258 -10.08 -11.21 19.90
CA PHE A 258 -9.77 -11.30 21.33
C PHE A 258 -10.44 -10.19 22.14
N VAL A 259 -10.57 -10.36 23.45
CA VAL A 259 -11.14 -9.37 24.37
C VAL A 259 -10.20 -8.17 24.53
N ASN A 260 -8.88 -8.41 24.66
CA ASN A 260 -7.90 -7.34 24.79
C ASN A 260 -7.66 -6.63 23.45
N LYS A 261 -8.48 -5.61 23.18
CA LYS A 261 -8.35 -4.78 21.97
C LYS A 261 -7.10 -3.90 22.05
N ARG A 262 -6.43 -3.73 20.90
CA ARG A 262 -5.28 -2.84 20.78
C ARG A 262 -5.69 -1.40 21.11
N PRO A 263 -4.92 -0.67 21.92
CA PRO A 263 -5.19 0.74 22.19
C PRO A 263 -5.16 1.55 20.88
N VAL A 264 -6.09 2.49 20.75
CA VAL A 264 -6.14 3.42 19.63
C VAL A 264 -5.20 4.59 19.93
N PHE A 265 -4.20 4.81 19.08
CA PHE A 265 -3.26 5.92 19.22
C PHE A 265 -3.50 6.96 18.11
N HIS A 266 -3.34 8.25 18.44
CA HIS A 266 -3.34 9.30 17.42
C HIS A 266 -2.10 9.18 16.51
N LYS A 267 -2.26 9.60 15.24
CA LYS A 267 -1.29 9.55 14.11
C LYS A 267 0.19 9.78 14.46
N ILE A 268 0.48 10.53 15.51
CA ILE A 268 1.82 10.84 16.04
C ILE A 268 2.61 9.55 16.41
N VAL A 269 1.91 8.45 16.73
CA VAL A 269 2.54 7.15 16.97
C VAL A 269 3.04 6.46 15.70
N GLN A 270 2.56 6.81 14.51
CA GLN A 270 3.10 6.25 13.25
C GLN A 270 4.18 7.13 12.62
N GLU A 271 4.12 8.45 12.80
CA GLU A 271 5.08 9.40 12.20
C GLU A 271 6.30 9.66 13.09
N HIS A 272 6.20 9.47 14.42
CA HIS A 272 7.28 9.75 15.36
C HIS A 272 7.68 8.60 16.30
N TYR A 273 7.09 7.40 16.22
CA TYR A 273 7.48 6.27 17.11
C TYR A 273 8.96 5.90 17.03
N LEU A 274 9.66 6.32 15.99
CA LEU A 274 10.99 5.82 15.68
C LEU A 274 11.76 6.97 15.06
N GLY A 275 12.55 7.72 15.82
CA GLY A 275 13.45 8.77 15.30
C GLY A 275 14.40 8.35 14.15
N ARG A 276 14.28 7.11 13.63
CA ARG A 276 14.89 6.59 12.40
C ARG A 276 14.04 5.59 11.58
N LEU A 277 12.79 5.29 11.91
CA LEU A 277 11.96 4.42 11.06
C LEU A 277 10.73 5.20 10.62
N ILE A 278 10.92 5.96 9.53
CA ILE A 278 9.91 6.05 8.47
C ILE A 278 9.36 4.63 8.34
N GLY A 279 8.10 4.39 8.74
CA GLY A 279 7.60 3.02 8.80
C GLY A 279 7.85 2.34 7.47
N GLN A 280 8.54 1.20 7.56
CA GLN A 280 9.19 0.69 6.39
C GLN A 280 8.12 0.22 5.42
N HIS A 281 8.26 0.64 4.17
CA HIS A 281 7.50 0.09 3.09
C HIS A 281 7.80 -1.41 2.98
N TRP A 282 6.83 -2.24 3.39
CA TRP A 282 6.97 -3.68 3.34
C TRP A 282 6.50 -4.22 2.00
N GLN A 283 7.42 -4.85 1.29
CA GLN A 283 7.07 -5.60 0.11
C GLN A 283 6.27 -6.85 0.51
N MET A 284 5.01 -6.91 0.09
CA MET A 284 4.17 -8.09 0.24
C MET A 284 4.44 -9.09 -0.89
N TYR A 285 4.18 -10.36 -0.61
CA TYR A 285 4.37 -11.47 -1.56
C TYR A 285 3.12 -12.34 -1.57
N MET A 286 2.75 -12.80 -2.77
CA MET A 286 1.71 -13.81 -2.99
C MET A 286 2.37 -15.10 -3.46
N ALA A 287 1.90 -16.24 -2.99
CA ALA A 287 2.30 -17.56 -3.46
C ALA A 287 1.07 -18.36 -3.87
N ARG A 288 1.25 -19.25 -4.86
CA ARG A 288 0.23 -20.22 -5.25
C ARG A 288 0.38 -21.46 -4.38
N CYS A 289 -0.66 -21.83 -3.66
CA CYS A 289 -0.65 -23.01 -2.80
C CYS A 289 -0.53 -24.30 -3.65
N PRO A 290 0.43 -25.21 -3.37
CA PRO A 290 0.54 -26.49 -4.07
C PRO A 290 -0.70 -27.37 -3.88
N GLY A 291 -1.33 -27.32 -2.70
CA GLY A 291 -2.52 -28.13 -2.37
C GLY A 291 -3.80 -27.65 -3.05
N CYS A 292 -4.22 -26.41 -2.81
CA CYS A 292 -5.49 -25.88 -3.35
C CYS A 292 -5.35 -25.03 -4.61
N GLN A 293 -4.13 -24.77 -5.07
CA GLN A 293 -3.85 -23.99 -6.28
C GLN A 293 -4.32 -22.53 -6.26
N LYS A 294 -4.71 -22.02 -5.09
CA LYS A 294 -5.12 -20.62 -4.90
C LYS A 294 -3.92 -19.74 -4.59
N TRP A 295 -3.97 -18.50 -5.09
CA TRP A 295 -3.00 -17.47 -4.74
C TRP A 295 -3.37 -16.83 -3.41
N GLN A 296 -2.45 -16.85 -2.46
CA GLN A 296 -2.61 -16.25 -1.15
C GLN A 296 -1.34 -15.51 -0.74
N GLU A 297 -1.44 -14.61 0.23
CA GLU A 297 -0.26 -13.92 0.74
C GLU A 297 0.65 -14.90 1.47
N ILE A 298 1.97 -14.64 1.43
CA ILE A 298 2.96 -15.58 1.97
C ILE A 298 2.77 -15.92 3.46
N ARG A 299 2.16 -15.00 4.21
CA ARG A 299 1.80 -15.23 5.62
C ARG A 299 0.83 -16.39 5.84
N ALA A 300 -0.02 -16.71 4.86
CA ALA A 300 -0.92 -17.86 4.94
C ALA A 300 -0.18 -19.21 4.92
N PHE A 301 1.11 -19.20 4.59
CA PHE A 301 1.98 -20.36 4.55
C PHE A 301 2.89 -20.46 5.76
N ARG A 302 2.68 -19.59 6.76
CA ARG A 302 3.53 -19.47 7.97
C ARG A 302 5.00 -19.19 7.63
N LEU A 303 5.23 -18.59 6.46
CA LEU A 303 6.52 -18.15 5.96
C LEU A 303 6.68 -16.65 6.17
N GLY A 304 7.82 -16.28 6.73
CA GLY A 304 8.22 -14.92 7.03
C GLY A 304 9.63 -14.95 7.61
N GLY A 305 10.21 -13.79 7.86
CA GLY A 305 11.48 -13.71 8.57
C GLY A 305 11.58 -12.50 9.47
N LYS A 306 12.70 -12.47 10.18
CA LYS A 306 12.97 -11.61 11.34
C LYS A 306 13.17 -10.14 10.96
N LEU A 307 13.70 -9.88 9.76
CA LEU A 307 14.09 -8.54 9.32
C LEU A 307 13.04 -7.85 8.44
N THR A 308 13.04 -6.53 8.49
CA THR A 308 12.15 -5.68 7.70
C THR A 308 12.34 -5.81 6.19
N SER A 309 13.58 -6.07 5.78
CA SER A 309 13.97 -6.27 4.38
C SER A 309 13.75 -7.71 3.89
N TRP A 310 13.16 -8.59 4.71
CA TRP A 310 13.06 -10.02 4.41
C TRP A 310 12.31 -10.31 3.11
N LYS A 311 12.82 -11.32 2.39
CA LYS A 311 12.28 -11.79 1.12
C LYS A 311 12.25 -13.32 1.12
N PRO A 312 11.22 -13.93 0.52
CA PRO A 312 11.15 -15.38 0.37
C PRO A 312 11.99 -15.84 -0.82
N VAL A 313 13.29 -15.92 -0.61
CA VAL A 313 14.27 -16.34 -1.62
C VAL A 313 15.05 -17.51 -1.04
N LEU A 314 15.39 -18.48 -1.89
CA LEU A 314 16.20 -19.63 -1.49
C LEU A 314 17.48 -19.18 -0.78
N GLY A 315 17.82 -19.85 0.33
CA GLY A 315 18.98 -19.53 1.16
C GLY A 315 18.74 -18.46 2.24
N HIS A 316 17.61 -17.74 2.21
CA HIS A 316 17.22 -16.90 3.36
C HIS A 316 16.62 -17.76 4.48
N THR A 317 16.68 -17.28 5.72
CA THR A 317 16.07 -17.97 6.87
C THR A 317 14.63 -17.51 7.12
N THR A 318 13.81 -18.42 7.64
CA THR A 318 12.49 -18.12 8.16
C THR A 318 12.58 -17.51 9.57
N TRP A 319 11.44 -17.20 10.19
CA TRP A 319 11.38 -16.77 11.59
C TRP A 319 11.79 -17.89 12.56
N GLU A 320 11.79 -19.16 12.12
CA GLU A 320 12.25 -20.34 12.86
C GLU A 320 13.72 -20.68 12.62
N ASP A 321 14.47 -19.78 11.97
CA ASP A 321 15.86 -20.02 11.54
C ASP A 321 16.04 -21.17 10.53
N GLU A 322 14.94 -21.73 9.99
CA GLU A 322 14.98 -22.71 8.92
C GLU A 322 15.38 -22.04 7.59
N ILE A 323 16.31 -22.64 6.87
CA ILE A 323 16.73 -22.15 5.56
C ILE A 323 15.65 -22.46 4.53
N ILE A 324 15.21 -21.43 3.80
CA ILE A 324 14.27 -21.58 2.69
C ILE A 324 14.92 -22.42 1.59
N SER A 325 14.48 -23.67 1.50
CA SER A 325 14.88 -24.66 0.52
C SER A 325 13.77 -24.92 -0.49
N THR A 326 14.09 -25.62 -1.58
CA THR A 326 13.09 -26.07 -2.56
C THR A 326 12.06 -26.98 -1.91
N SER A 327 12.49 -27.93 -1.06
CA SER A 327 11.59 -28.87 -0.38
C SER A 327 10.62 -28.14 0.55
N LEU A 328 11.11 -27.19 1.37
CA LEU A 328 10.27 -26.41 2.27
C LEU A 328 9.15 -25.68 1.50
N LEU A 329 9.48 -25.09 0.35
CA LEU A 329 8.51 -24.37 -0.47
C LEU A 329 7.51 -25.31 -1.15
N ASP A 330 7.96 -26.44 -1.69
CA ASP A 330 7.09 -27.41 -2.37
C ASP A 330 6.10 -28.09 -1.40
N GLU A 331 6.51 -28.25 -0.13
CA GLU A 331 5.69 -28.80 0.94
C GLU A 331 4.79 -27.74 1.61
N ALA A 332 5.09 -26.45 1.46
CA ALA A 332 4.32 -25.39 2.09
C ALA A 332 2.83 -25.45 1.70
N ARG A 333 1.95 -25.25 2.69
CA ARG A 333 0.49 -25.26 2.54
C ARG A 333 -0.12 -23.96 3.05
N CYS A 334 -1.18 -23.47 2.41
CA CYS A 334 -1.96 -22.38 3.03
C CYS A 334 -2.65 -22.85 4.31
N ASN A 335 -3.15 -21.94 5.17
CA ASN A 335 -3.78 -22.31 6.44
C ASN A 335 -4.92 -23.34 6.25
N ILE A 336 -5.78 -23.15 5.24
CA ILE A 336 -6.89 -24.09 4.95
C ILE A 336 -6.38 -25.48 4.54
N CYS A 337 -5.32 -25.56 3.72
CA CYS A 337 -4.74 -26.85 3.32
C CYS A 337 -3.99 -27.49 4.48
N PHE A 338 -3.29 -26.70 5.28
CA PHE A 338 -2.54 -27.16 6.43
C PHE A 338 -3.47 -27.72 7.53
N GLU A 339 -4.58 -27.04 7.84
CA GLU A 339 -5.60 -27.55 8.76
C GLU A 339 -6.17 -28.89 8.30
N LYS A 340 -6.42 -29.05 7.00
CA LYS A 340 -6.94 -30.31 6.45
C LYS A 340 -5.93 -31.45 6.52
N GLU A 341 -4.64 -31.14 6.41
CA GLU A 341 -3.55 -32.12 6.34
C GLU A 341 -3.05 -32.53 7.73
N HIS A 342 -2.91 -31.56 8.64
CA HIS A 342 -2.29 -31.75 9.96
C HIS A 342 -3.25 -31.53 11.13
N GLY A 343 -4.48 -31.10 10.87
CA GLY A 343 -5.46 -30.79 11.88
C GLY A 343 -5.41 -29.34 12.37
N ARG A 344 -6.48 -28.97 13.07
CA ARG A 344 -6.71 -27.62 13.58
C ARG A 344 -5.79 -27.25 14.74
N GLU A 345 -5.54 -28.22 15.63
CA GLU A 345 -4.65 -28.06 16.78
C GLU A 345 -3.23 -27.71 16.35
N GLU A 346 -2.68 -28.44 15.37
CA GLU A 346 -1.34 -28.18 14.86
C GLU A 346 -1.23 -26.81 14.16
N LEU A 347 -2.26 -26.40 13.42
CA LEU A 347 -2.31 -25.04 12.88
C LEU A 347 -2.28 -23.99 14.01
N GLY A 348 -3.02 -24.23 15.08
CA GLY A 348 -3.03 -23.38 16.28
C GLY A 348 -1.66 -23.26 16.91
N ASN A 349 -0.98 -24.39 17.13
CA ASN A 349 0.37 -24.43 17.71
C ASN A 349 1.38 -23.65 16.86
N ARG A 350 1.39 -23.86 15.55
CA ARG A 350 2.31 -23.16 14.63
C ARG A 350 2.05 -21.65 14.60
N LEU A 351 0.78 -21.23 14.57
CA LEU A 351 0.43 -19.80 14.60
C LEU A 351 0.77 -19.17 15.96
N LEU A 352 0.57 -19.90 17.06
CA LEU A 352 0.88 -19.47 18.42
C LEU A 352 2.39 -19.23 18.59
N CYS A 353 3.23 -20.18 18.17
CA CYS A 353 4.68 -20.00 18.20
C CYS A 353 5.12 -18.77 17.39
N TRP A 354 4.53 -18.57 16.22
CA TRP A 354 4.91 -17.46 15.36
C TRP A 354 4.50 -16.10 15.94
N ILE A 355 3.27 -15.98 16.43
CA ILE A 355 2.80 -14.71 16.99
C ILE A 355 3.54 -14.37 18.29
N HIS A 356 3.81 -15.36 19.16
CA HIS A 356 4.61 -15.15 20.37
C HIS A 356 6.01 -14.63 20.04
N TYR A 357 6.69 -15.25 19.08
CA TYR A 357 7.99 -14.77 18.60
C TYR A 357 7.94 -13.27 18.21
N LEU A 358 6.92 -12.88 17.42
CA LEU A 358 6.76 -11.48 16.99
C LEU A 358 6.37 -10.54 18.15
N GLN A 359 5.61 -11.02 19.13
CA GLN A 359 5.25 -10.25 20.32
C GLN A 359 6.47 -10.02 21.22
N GLU A 360 7.32 -11.02 21.41
CA GLU A 360 8.58 -10.91 22.18
C GLU A 360 9.60 -9.97 21.53
N GLU A 361 9.76 -10.03 20.20
CA GLU A 361 10.57 -9.07 19.45
C GLU A 361 10.02 -7.65 19.64
N HIS A 362 8.70 -7.47 19.54
CA HIS A 362 8.08 -6.16 19.69
C HIS A 362 8.15 -5.63 21.14
N LEU A 363 8.08 -6.49 22.15
CA LEU A 363 8.35 -6.10 23.54
C LEU A 363 9.79 -5.59 23.68
N ARG A 364 10.80 -6.34 23.21
CA ARG A 364 12.20 -5.89 23.27
C ARG A 364 12.43 -4.54 22.59
N ASP A 365 11.81 -4.35 21.43
CA ASP A 365 11.79 -3.06 20.73
C ASP A 365 11.21 -1.96 21.61
N LEU A 366 10.03 -2.19 22.23
CA LEU A 366 9.36 -1.21 23.10
C LEU A 366 10.18 -0.86 24.35
N ALA A 367 10.83 -1.82 24.99
CA ALA A 367 11.74 -1.54 26.11
C ALA A 367 12.88 -0.62 25.66
N SER A 368 13.53 -0.93 24.53
CA SER A 368 14.60 -0.08 23.99
C SER A 368 14.11 1.32 23.60
N TYR A 369 12.86 1.48 23.15
CA TYR A 369 12.27 2.80 22.89
C TYR A 369 11.93 3.54 24.19
N TYR A 370 11.40 2.82 25.18
CA TYR A 370 11.09 3.35 26.49
C TYR A 370 12.33 4.01 27.09
N ASP A 371 13.44 3.29 27.15
CA ASP A 371 14.70 3.76 27.73
C ASP A 371 15.26 4.98 27.00
N ARG A 372 15.29 4.95 25.66
CA ARG A 372 15.81 6.06 24.86
C ARG A 372 14.96 7.32 24.99
N ASN A 373 13.64 7.16 25.02
CA ASN A 373 12.73 8.30 25.17
C ASN A 373 12.81 8.87 26.60
N TRP A 374 12.99 8.01 27.60
CA TRP A 374 13.23 8.42 28.98
C TRP A 374 14.55 9.17 29.16
N ALA A 375 15.65 8.66 28.61
CA ALA A 375 16.93 9.35 28.59
C ALA A 375 16.83 10.72 27.90
N SER A 376 16.01 10.82 26.84
CA SER A 376 15.76 12.10 26.14
C SER A 376 14.99 13.10 27.00
N ILE A 377 14.03 12.63 27.81
CA ILE A 377 13.30 13.47 28.78
C ILE A 377 14.25 13.92 29.89
N GLN A 378 15.03 13.00 30.47
CA GLN A 378 16.02 13.29 31.51
C GLN A 378 17.01 14.35 31.05
N LEU A 379 17.63 14.18 29.88
CA LEU A 379 18.57 15.16 29.32
C LEU A 379 17.92 16.54 29.21
N ARG A 380 16.68 16.64 28.70
CA ARG A 380 15.98 17.93 28.58
C ARG A 380 15.67 18.59 29.92
N LEU A 381 15.43 17.80 30.97
CA LEU A 381 15.24 18.31 32.33
C LEU A 381 16.57 18.76 32.94
N GLU A 382 17.67 18.05 32.69
CA GLU A 382 19.02 18.40 33.16
C GLU A 382 19.58 19.67 32.49
N PHE A 383 19.19 19.97 31.25
CA PHE A 383 19.61 21.17 30.50
C PHE A 383 18.76 22.43 30.77
N ILE A 384 17.84 22.39 31.73
CA ILE A 384 17.10 23.59 32.15
C ILE A 384 18.10 24.53 32.86
N ASP A 385 18.45 25.64 32.22
CA ASP A 385 19.31 26.68 32.80
C ASP A 385 18.52 27.54 33.80
N PRO A 386 18.70 27.37 35.12
CA PRO A 386 17.94 28.13 36.10
C PRO A 386 18.63 29.49 36.30
N CYS A 387 17.89 30.57 36.06
CA CYS A 387 18.37 31.92 36.38
C CYS A 387 18.81 32.00 37.86
N ALA A 388 19.93 32.69 38.13
CA ALA A 388 20.81 32.49 39.29
C ALA A 388 20.17 32.55 40.70
N ALA A 389 18.96 33.09 40.87
CA ALA A 389 18.32 33.28 42.18
C ALA A 389 17.35 32.16 42.62
N HIS A 390 16.97 31.22 41.74
CA HIS A 390 16.03 30.10 42.02
C HIS A 390 16.72 28.71 42.02
N ASN A 391 18.04 28.68 42.13
CA ASN A 391 18.89 27.62 41.57
C ASN A 391 18.86 26.28 42.33
N GLU A 392 18.91 26.26 43.67
CA GLU A 392 19.01 25.01 44.43
C GLU A 392 17.68 24.29 44.62
N VAL A 393 16.60 25.03 44.88
CA VAL A 393 15.25 24.45 45.07
C VAL A 393 14.76 23.83 43.77
N VAL A 394 14.93 24.52 42.64
CA VAL A 394 14.52 24.01 41.33
C VAL A 394 15.35 22.79 40.91
N LYS A 395 16.67 22.80 41.18
CA LYS A 395 17.53 21.63 40.96
C LYS A 395 17.13 20.43 41.81
N GLN A 396 16.87 20.63 43.11
CA GLN A 396 16.39 19.55 43.98
C GLN A 396 15.05 19.00 43.51
N GLN A 397 14.12 19.85 43.08
CA GLN A 397 12.85 19.39 42.51
C GLN A 397 13.02 18.60 41.21
N ILE A 398 13.97 18.98 40.34
CA ILE A 398 14.31 18.22 39.14
C ILE A 398 14.96 16.88 39.52
N ASP A 399 15.88 16.86 40.48
CA ASP A 399 16.49 15.61 40.97
C ASP A 399 15.45 14.71 41.65
N ASP A 400 14.49 15.24 42.41
CA ASP A 400 13.38 14.46 43.00
C ASP A 400 12.47 13.88 41.91
N LEU A 401 12.28 14.59 40.79
CA LEU A 401 11.54 14.10 39.62
C LEU A 401 12.30 13.00 38.86
N ILE A 402 13.63 13.13 38.77
CA ILE A 402 14.50 12.24 37.99
C ILE A 402 14.99 11.04 38.82
N SER A 403 15.06 11.11 40.16
CA SER A 403 15.58 10.03 41.01
C SER A 403 14.81 8.71 40.81
N PRO A 404 13.47 8.70 40.80
CA PRO A 404 12.71 7.50 40.47
C PRO A 404 12.99 6.98 39.05
N MET A 405 13.31 7.89 38.11
CA MET A 405 13.65 7.56 36.72
C MET A 405 15.04 6.89 36.61
N ARG A 406 16.01 7.32 37.43
CA ARG A 406 17.37 6.74 37.47
C ARG A 406 17.39 5.36 38.11
N GLU A 407 16.59 5.15 39.15
CA GLU A 407 16.48 3.85 39.84
C GLU A 407 15.80 2.78 38.96
N ALA A 408 14.83 3.19 38.14
CA ALA A 408 14.16 2.34 37.15
C ALA A 408 15.09 1.87 36.01
N HIS A 409 16.16 2.60 35.71
CA HIS A 409 17.06 2.36 34.57
C HIS A 409 18.00 1.15 34.78
N ILE A 410 18.00 0.54 35.97
CA ILE A 410 18.88 -0.58 36.37
C ILE A 410 18.22 -1.95 36.12
N LEU A 411 16.95 -1.99 35.74
CA LEU A 411 16.21 -3.23 35.52
C LEU A 411 16.50 -3.80 34.12
N ASP A 412 16.72 -5.11 34.06
CA ASP A 412 17.02 -5.85 32.83
C ASP A 412 15.97 -5.55 31.74
N ASN A 413 16.41 -5.50 30.47
CA ASN A 413 15.65 -5.07 29.27
C ASN A 413 14.37 -5.91 28.98
N THR A 414 13.99 -6.79 29.90
CA THR A 414 12.96 -7.83 29.79
C THR A 414 11.73 -7.53 30.65
N GLU A 415 11.78 -6.59 31.61
CA GLU A 415 10.68 -6.34 32.56
C GLU A 415 10.41 -4.84 32.80
N MET A 416 9.65 -4.20 31.90
CA MET A 416 9.01 -2.89 32.17
C MET A 416 7.96 -2.96 33.31
N ASP A 417 7.69 -4.14 33.86
CA ASP A 417 6.60 -4.38 34.81
C ASP A 417 6.87 -3.76 36.21
N HIS A 418 8.11 -3.33 36.48
CA HIS A 418 8.52 -2.67 37.73
C HIS A 418 8.63 -1.14 37.62
N LEU A 419 8.29 -0.56 36.47
CA LEU A 419 8.43 0.88 36.23
C LEU A 419 7.42 1.68 37.04
N THR A 420 7.85 2.09 38.23
CA THR A 420 7.16 3.04 39.09
C THR A 420 8.06 4.27 39.22
N PRO A 421 7.57 5.49 38.93
CA PRO A 421 6.19 5.86 38.60
C PRO A 421 5.82 5.70 37.10
N PRO A 422 4.53 5.42 36.78
CA PRO A 422 4.03 5.40 35.40
C PRO A 422 4.27 6.73 34.66
N ALA A 423 4.49 6.71 33.35
CA ALA A 423 4.75 7.92 32.57
C ALA A 423 3.65 9.00 32.67
N GLN A 424 2.41 8.59 32.93
CA GLN A 424 1.30 9.52 33.20
C GLN A 424 1.54 10.36 34.46
N GLU A 425 2.08 9.73 35.50
CA GLU A 425 2.37 10.39 36.77
C GLU A 425 3.55 11.35 36.62
N VAL A 426 4.62 10.92 35.95
CA VAL A 426 5.75 11.82 35.63
C VAL A 426 5.27 12.98 34.74
N GLY A 427 4.37 12.74 33.78
CA GLY A 427 3.80 13.78 32.93
C GLY A 427 3.02 14.82 33.73
N ARG A 428 2.26 14.36 34.74
CA ARG A 428 1.55 15.23 35.68
C ARG A 428 2.52 16.06 36.50
N LEU A 429 3.54 15.43 37.09
CA LEU A 429 4.53 16.13 37.92
C LEU A 429 5.36 17.15 37.11
N VAL A 430 5.74 16.82 35.87
CA VAL A 430 6.42 17.75 34.96
C VAL A 430 5.53 18.96 34.65
N LYS A 431 4.24 18.74 34.41
CA LYS A 431 3.28 19.82 34.16
C LYS A 431 3.11 20.72 35.39
N GLU A 432 2.96 20.14 36.58
CA GLU A 432 2.88 20.88 37.84
C GLU A 432 4.16 21.70 38.09
N PHE A 433 5.34 21.14 37.78
CA PHE A 433 6.62 21.84 37.84
C PHE A 433 6.70 23.03 36.87
N GLN A 434 6.25 22.86 35.62
CA GLN A 434 6.21 23.93 34.62
C GLN A 434 5.31 25.08 35.06
N GLU A 435 4.11 24.77 35.56
CA GLU A 435 3.14 25.75 36.05
C GLU A 435 3.67 26.50 37.29
N LYS A 436 4.26 25.77 38.25
CA LYS A 436 4.80 26.35 39.49
C LYS A 436 5.97 27.31 39.23
N ASN A 437 6.82 27.00 38.27
CA ASN A 437 8.05 27.75 38.01
C ASN A 437 7.97 28.71 36.82
N GLY A 438 6.82 28.76 36.11
CA GLY A 438 6.67 29.59 34.91
C GLY A 438 7.59 29.17 33.75
N ILE A 439 8.02 27.91 33.71
CA ILE A 439 8.95 27.37 32.71
C ILE A 439 8.15 26.66 31.62
N SER A 440 8.39 27.00 30.35
CA SER A 440 7.85 26.27 29.22
C SER A 440 8.88 25.30 28.66
N LEU A 441 8.66 24.00 28.85
CA LEU A 441 9.45 22.95 28.19
C LEU A 441 8.60 22.30 27.11
N ASN A 442 9.16 22.15 25.92
CA ASN A 442 8.52 21.38 24.87
C ASN A 442 8.73 19.86 25.10
N LEU A 443 8.10 19.33 26.16
CA LEU A 443 8.16 17.91 26.54
C LEU A 443 6.90 17.13 26.17
N LYS A 444 5.82 17.81 25.81
CA LYS A 444 4.51 17.20 25.53
C LYS A 444 4.60 16.00 24.59
N ASN A 445 5.29 16.15 23.45
CA ASN A 445 5.43 15.07 22.47
C ASN A 445 6.18 13.85 23.02
N LEU A 446 7.23 14.06 23.83
CA LEU A 446 8.01 12.97 24.42
C LEU A 446 7.22 12.25 25.51
N MET A 447 6.46 12.99 26.33
CA MET A 447 5.59 12.40 27.35
C MET A 447 4.43 11.61 26.73
N ASP A 448 3.78 12.17 25.70
CA ASP A 448 2.74 11.47 24.95
C ASP A 448 3.29 10.18 24.33
N GLN A 449 4.51 10.21 23.78
CA GLN A 449 5.20 9.01 23.28
C GLN A 449 5.42 7.98 24.38
N GLN A 450 5.90 8.40 25.56
CA GLN A 450 6.16 7.48 26.66
C GLN A 450 4.89 6.77 27.13
N ILE A 451 3.81 7.53 27.32
CA ILE A 451 2.50 6.98 27.72
C ILE A 451 2.00 5.97 26.69
N ASN A 452 2.23 6.22 25.40
CA ASN A 452 1.83 5.30 24.34
C ASN A 452 2.67 4.01 24.33
N ILE A 453 3.98 4.10 24.58
CA ILE A 453 4.87 2.94 24.71
C ILE A 453 4.40 2.05 25.86
N GLU A 454 4.15 2.61 27.05
CA GLU A 454 3.66 1.85 28.21
C GLU A 454 2.32 1.16 27.93
N ARG A 455 1.36 1.90 27.37
CA ARG A 455 0.04 1.33 27.01
C ARG A 455 0.17 0.17 26.02
N LEU A 456 1.08 0.31 25.04
CA LEU A 456 1.31 -0.74 24.06
C LEU A 456 2.00 -1.95 24.69
N TRP A 457 2.95 -1.75 25.59
CA TRP A 457 3.60 -2.83 26.36
C TRP A 457 2.57 -3.63 27.18
N ILE A 458 1.76 -2.94 27.99
CA ILE A 458 0.72 -3.55 28.83
C ILE A 458 -0.26 -4.35 27.97
N TRP A 459 -0.73 -3.76 26.87
CA TRP A 459 -1.61 -4.46 25.94
C TRP A 459 -0.94 -5.69 25.34
N LEU A 460 0.32 -5.59 24.92
CA LEU A 460 1.04 -6.68 24.25
C LEU A 460 1.25 -7.87 25.19
N ARG A 461 1.60 -7.62 26.45
CA ARG A 461 1.69 -8.65 27.52
C ARG A 461 0.34 -9.33 27.79
N ALA A 462 -0.72 -8.53 27.94
CA ALA A 462 -2.07 -9.04 28.14
C ALA A 462 -2.54 -9.87 26.93
N SER A 463 -2.28 -9.37 25.72
CA SER A 463 -2.59 -10.05 24.47
C SER A 463 -1.84 -11.37 24.33
N MET A 464 -0.55 -11.44 24.68
CA MET A 464 0.24 -12.67 24.65
C MET A 464 -0.37 -13.73 25.58
N THR A 465 -0.72 -13.34 26.80
CA THR A 465 -1.40 -14.25 27.76
C THR A 465 -2.75 -14.73 27.24
N GLU A 466 -3.54 -13.85 26.63
CA GLU A 466 -4.85 -14.21 26.09
C GLU A 466 -4.76 -15.15 24.89
N VAL A 467 -3.84 -14.87 23.96
CA VAL A 467 -3.58 -15.70 22.77
C VAL A 467 -3.13 -17.10 23.19
N GLN A 468 -2.27 -17.20 24.22
CA GLN A 468 -1.85 -18.49 24.76
C GLN A 468 -2.99 -19.30 25.38
N ARG A 469 -3.96 -18.63 26.02
CA ARG A 469 -5.14 -19.28 26.61
C ARG A 469 -6.18 -19.68 25.57
N ASN A 470 -6.20 -19.02 24.41
CA ASN A 470 -7.19 -19.26 23.35
C ASN A 470 -6.55 -19.27 21.96
N PRO A 471 -5.71 -20.28 21.64
CA PRO A 471 -5.11 -20.40 20.31
C PRO A 471 -6.15 -20.65 19.20
N ASP A 472 -7.33 -21.18 19.53
CA ASP A 472 -8.39 -21.43 18.56
C ASP A 472 -8.92 -20.13 17.92
N ALA A 473 -9.00 -19.04 18.68
CA ALA A 473 -9.37 -17.73 18.14
C ALA A 473 -8.39 -17.26 17.06
N LEU A 474 -7.09 -17.58 17.20
CA LEU A 474 -6.08 -17.29 16.20
C LEU A 474 -6.26 -18.12 14.94
N VAL A 475 -6.66 -19.39 15.08
CA VAL A 475 -7.02 -20.25 13.95
C VAL A 475 -8.26 -19.71 13.23
N CYS A 476 -9.29 -19.31 13.98
CA CYS A 476 -10.48 -18.67 13.42
C CYS A 476 -10.14 -17.42 12.61
N TRP A 477 -9.25 -16.56 13.14
CA TRP A 477 -8.75 -15.39 12.42
C TRP A 477 -8.06 -15.78 11.10
N ALA A 478 -7.13 -16.75 11.15
CA ALA A 478 -6.36 -17.18 9.98
C ALA A 478 -7.26 -17.74 8.87
N LEU A 479 -8.22 -18.60 9.23
CA LEU A 479 -9.13 -19.24 8.28
C LEU A 479 -10.19 -18.28 7.73
N ALA A 480 -10.75 -17.39 8.56
CA ALA A 480 -11.72 -16.39 8.12
C ALA A 480 -11.12 -15.44 7.08
N ARG A 481 -9.85 -15.05 7.29
CA ARG A 481 -9.09 -14.22 6.36
C ARG A 481 -8.85 -14.91 5.02
N ASP A 482 -8.43 -16.18 5.03
CA ASP A 482 -8.16 -16.93 3.80
C ASP A 482 -9.45 -17.34 3.07
N GLY A 483 -10.56 -17.44 3.80
CA GLY A 483 -11.90 -17.70 3.30
C GLY A 483 -12.60 -16.47 2.70
N SER A 484 -12.33 -15.26 3.21
CA SER A 484 -12.98 -14.01 2.72
C SER A 484 -12.52 -13.59 1.33
N ILE A 485 -11.41 -14.12 0.82
CA ILE A 485 -10.98 -13.96 -0.58
C ILE A 485 -11.95 -14.67 -1.57
N GLN A 486 -12.90 -15.46 -1.07
CA GLN A 486 -13.80 -16.29 -1.88
C GLN A 486 -15.20 -15.69 -2.12
N LYS A 487 -15.51 -14.47 -1.66
CA LYS A 487 -16.79 -13.80 -1.95
C LYS A 487 -16.69 -12.74 -3.05
#